data_AF-A0A1C5S7D1-F1
#
_entry.id   AF-A0A1C5S7D1-F1
#
_cell.length_a   1.000
_cell.length_b   1.000
_cell.length_c   1.000
_cell.angle_alpha   90.00
_cell.angle_beta   90.00
_cell.angle_gamma   90.00
#
_symmetry.space_group_name_H-M   'P 1'
#
loop_
_entity.id
_entity.type
_entity.pdbx_description
1 polymer ?
#
loop_
_entity_poly.entity_id
_entity_poly.type
_entity_poly.pdbx_seq_one_letter_code
_entity_poly.pdbx_strand_id
1 'polypeptide(L)'
;MEAIHIDQEQAFEQLLAYHCAPVLLGIKPAGLVSVSLKRFPDFPSLLRRYASYLKRLGISLEVLCSCNRRELLLVYRRGLLRASLSEPEVRRALYREGYPVRQSLSRQLAYLKTRLQNVEGFPHEIGLFLGYPLADVDGFQANRGEHYKLCGYWKVYGDEQSARACFMRFDRCREALCGALSRGEGILQFIEKHRYAA
;
A
#
# COMPACT_ATOMS: atom_id res chain seq x y z
N MET A 1 -21.02 24.34 2.05
CA MET A 1 -19.84 23.87 1.29
C MET A 1 -18.79 23.25 2.23
N GLU A 2 -18.44 23.90 3.35
CA GLU A 2 -17.47 23.36 4.34
C GLU A 2 -17.84 21.98 4.93
N ALA A 3 -19.11 21.75 5.32
CA ALA A 3 -19.52 20.46 5.91
C ALA A 3 -19.34 19.26 4.96
N ILE A 4 -19.54 19.46 3.65
CA ILE A 4 -19.34 18.43 2.62
C ILE A 4 -17.83 18.15 2.44
N HIS A 5 -16.99 19.18 2.52
CA HIS A 5 -15.53 19.00 2.45
C HIS A 5 -14.97 18.28 3.68
N ILE A 6 -15.48 18.59 4.88
CA ILE A 6 -15.09 17.91 6.14
C ILE A 6 -15.45 16.42 6.09
N ASP A 7 -16.64 16.07 5.60
CA ASP A 7 -17.07 14.67 5.45
C ASP A 7 -16.17 13.88 4.47
N GLN A 8 -15.77 14.50 3.35
CA GLN A 8 -14.89 13.88 2.35
C GLN A 8 -13.49 13.61 2.89
N GLU A 9 -12.94 14.52 3.69
CA GLU A 9 -11.63 14.33 4.34
C GLU A 9 -11.68 13.18 5.35
N GLN A 10 -12.66 13.18 6.26
CA GLN A 10 -12.82 12.11 7.23
C GLN A 10 -13.02 10.76 6.56
N ALA A 11 -13.84 10.70 5.50
CA ALA A 11 -14.05 9.48 4.73
C ALA A 11 -12.76 8.99 4.05
N PHE A 12 -11.90 9.89 3.60
CA PHE A 12 -10.63 9.54 2.98
C PHE A 12 -9.59 9.11 4.02
N GLU A 13 -9.53 9.75 5.18
CA GLU A 13 -8.72 9.27 6.30
C GLU A 13 -9.15 7.89 6.75
N GLN A 14 -10.45 7.62 6.89
CA GLN A 14 -10.95 6.29 7.20
C GLN A 14 -10.53 5.25 6.15
N LEU A 15 -10.60 5.61 4.86
CA LEU A 15 -10.14 4.76 3.76
C LEU A 15 -8.65 4.44 3.88
N LEU A 16 -7.81 5.46 4.10
CA LEU A 16 -6.37 5.30 4.27
C LEU A 16 -6.02 4.50 5.53
N ALA A 17 -6.69 4.75 6.65
CA ALA A 17 -6.46 4.02 7.89
C ALA A 17 -6.82 2.54 7.73
N TYR A 18 -7.99 2.24 7.16
CA TYR A 18 -8.45 0.87 7.03
C TYR A 18 -7.53 0.03 6.12
N HIS A 19 -7.09 0.58 5.00
CA HIS A 19 -6.30 -0.17 4.00
C HIS A 19 -4.80 0.00 4.15
N CYS A 20 -4.33 1.11 4.72
CA CYS A 20 -2.91 1.48 4.70
C CYS A 20 -2.34 1.84 6.09
N ALA A 21 -3.06 1.61 7.20
CA ALA A 21 -2.49 1.82 8.54
C ALA A 21 -1.11 1.18 8.76
N PRO A 22 -0.82 -0.06 8.31
CA PRO A 22 0.52 -0.64 8.47
C PRO A 22 1.62 0.17 7.76
N VAL A 23 1.29 0.83 6.65
CA VAL A 23 2.22 1.73 5.93
C VAL A 23 2.35 3.05 6.66
N LEU A 24 1.22 3.65 7.04
CA LEU A 24 1.16 4.92 7.76
C LEU A 24 1.91 4.86 9.09
N LEU A 25 1.87 3.72 9.78
CA LEU A 25 2.57 3.48 11.05
C LEU A 25 3.96 2.85 10.89
N GLY A 26 4.44 2.65 9.66
CA GLY A 26 5.84 2.31 9.41
C GLY A 26 6.23 0.83 9.49
N ILE A 27 5.26 -0.08 9.54
CA ILE A 27 5.52 -1.53 9.53
C ILE A 27 5.63 -2.07 8.10
N LYS A 28 4.81 -1.58 7.17
CA LYS A 28 4.72 -2.09 5.80
C LYS A 28 5.34 -1.11 4.79
N PRO A 29 6.08 -1.57 3.77
CA PRO A 29 6.68 -0.67 2.78
C PRO A 29 5.64 0.04 1.92
N ALA A 30 4.57 -0.65 1.52
CA ALA A 30 3.50 -0.08 0.71
C ALA A 30 2.14 -0.78 0.92
N GLY A 31 1.08 -0.11 0.47
CA GLY A 31 -0.30 -0.56 0.53
C GLY A 31 -1.06 -0.05 -0.68
N LEU A 32 -2.04 -0.82 -1.13
CA LEU A 32 -2.91 -0.46 -2.24
C LEU A 32 -4.31 -0.21 -1.73
N VAL A 33 -4.95 0.81 -2.30
CA VAL A 33 -6.36 1.09 -2.04
C VAL A 33 -7.05 1.49 -3.34
N SER A 34 -8.24 0.92 -3.56
CA SER A 34 -9.09 1.27 -4.69
C SER A 34 -10.04 2.40 -4.28
N VAL A 35 -9.82 3.58 -4.83
CA VAL A 35 -10.59 4.79 -4.54
C VAL A 35 -11.77 4.87 -5.49
N SER A 36 -12.99 5.02 -4.97
CA SER A 36 -14.18 5.23 -5.81
C SER A 36 -14.35 6.70 -6.15
N LEU A 37 -14.35 7.03 -7.44
CA LEU A 37 -14.54 8.41 -7.91
C LEU A 37 -15.98 8.92 -7.70
N LYS A 38 -16.96 8.02 -7.52
CA LYS A 38 -18.31 8.39 -7.08
C LYS A 38 -18.33 8.85 -5.62
N ARG A 39 -17.54 8.17 -4.76
CA ARG A 39 -17.43 8.53 -3.34
C ARG A 39 -16.60 9.79 -3.12
N PHE A 40 -15.56 9.97 -3.95
CA PHE A 40 -14.61 11.08 -3.90
C PHE A 40 -14.57 11.82 -5.25
N PRO A 41 -15.58 12.67 -5.54
CA PRO A 41 -15.68 13.35 -6.84
C PRO A 41 -14.53 14.34 -7.10
N ASP A 42 -13.96 14.94 -6.05
CA ASP A 42 -12.75 15.80 -6.13
C ASP A 42 -11.50 15.08 -5.59
N PHE A 43 -11.37 13.79 -5.92
CA PHE A 43 -10.20 13.00 -5.52
C PHE A 43 -8.85 13.63 -5.89
N PRO A 44 -8.64 14.27 -7.07
CA PRO A 44 -7.36 14.89 -7.41
C PRO A 44 -6.92 15.98 -6.43
N SER A 45 -7.83 16.79 -5.90
CA SER A 45 -7.50 17.83 -4.93
C SER A 45 -7.22 17.24 -3.55
N LEU A 46 -8.00 16.23 -3.14
CA LEU A 46 -7.80 15.50 -1.90
C LEU A 46 -6.45 14.77 -1.88
N LEU A 47 -6.12 14.10 -2.98
CA LEU A 47 -4.84 13.43 -3.19
C LEU A 47 -3.67 14.42 -3.10
N ARG A 48 -3.73 15.57 -3.78
CA ARG A 48 -2.67 16.60 -3.71
C ARG A 48 -2.45 17.10 -2.29
N ARG A 49 -3.53 17.35 -1.55
CA ARG A 49 -3.49 17.80 -0.15
C ARG A 49 -2.79 16.78 0.75
N TYR A 50 -3.27 15.53 0.75
CA TYR A 50 -2.69 14.47 1.59
C TYR A 50 -1.29 14.06 1.14
N ALA A 51 -0.99 14.09 -0.16
CA ALA A 51 0.38 13.86 -0.65
C ALA A 51 1.35 14.91 -0.08
N SER A 52 0.94 16.18 -0.01
CA SER A 52 1.77 17.24 0.60
C SER A 52 2.00 17.00 2.10
N TYR A 53 0.94 16.65 2.84
CA TYR A 53 1.03 16.40 4.28
C TYR A 53 1.81 15.14 4.65
N LEU A 54 1.70 14.08 3.85
CA LEU A 54 2.35 12.80 4.15
C LEU A 54 3.79 12.75 3.63
N LYS A 55 4.15 13.58 2.63
CA LYS A 55 5.52 13.67 2.11
C LYS A 55 6.55 14.03 3.17
N ARG A 56 6.22 14.95 4.09
CA ARG A 56 7.05 15.34 5.24
C ARG A 56 7.26 14.21 6.26
N LEU A 57 6.42 13.17 6.21
CA LEU A 57 6.53 11.96 7.03
C LEU A 57 7.21 10.80 6.27
N GLY A 58 7.77 11.06 5.08
CA GLY A 58 8.43 10.05 4.24
C GLY A 58 7.47 9.12 3.50
N ILE A 59 6.16 9.42 3.53
CA ILE A 59 5.09 8.66 2.88
C ILE A 59 4.74 9.33 1.56
N SER A 60 4.50 8.54 0.51
CA SER A 60 4.14 9.00 -0.83
C SER A 60 2.85 8.32 -1.27
N LEU A 61 2.02 9.09 -1.97
CA LEU A 61 0.75 8.65 -2.55
C LEU A 61 0.86 8.77 -4.06
N GLU A 62 0.59 7.69 -4.78
CA GLU A 62 0.78 7.63 -6.23
C GLU A 62 -0.30 6.78 -6.89
N VAL A 63 -1.04 7.36 -7.84
CA VAL A 63 -2.00 6.60 -8.64
C VAL A 63 -1.23 5.72 -9.63
N LEU A 64 -1.52 4.42 -9.61
CA LEU A 64 -0.89 3.45 -10.48
C LEU A 64 -1.70 3.18 -11.75
N CYS A 65 -3.02 3.15 -11.62
CA CYS A 65 -3.95 2.88 -12.72
C CYS A 65 -5.27 3.60 -12.43
N SER A 66 -5.90 4.11 -13.49
CA SER A 66 -7.23 4.72 -13.43
C SER A 66 -8.17 3.96 -14.36
N CYS A 67 -9.35 3.61 -13.85
CA CYS A 67 -10.45 3.05 -14.61
C CYS A 67 -11.66 4.00 -14.49
N ASN A 68 -12.67 3.88 -15.36
CA ASN A 68 -13.81 4.81 -15.43
C ASN A 68 -14.51 5.12 -14.09
N ARG A 69 -14.44 4.23 -13.09
CA ARG A 69 -15.12 4.40 -11.79
C ARG A 69 -14.19 4.47 -10.59
N ARG A 70 -12.91 4.10 -10.75
CA ARG A 70 -12.00 3.85 -9.64
C ARG A 70 -10.56 4.18 -10.00
N GLU A 71 -9.80 4.65 -9.02
CA GLU A 71 -8.35 4.79 -9.12
C GLU A 71 -7.66 3.82 -8.16
N LEU A 72 -6.58 3.18 -8.62
CA LEU A 72 -5.73 2.34 -7.80
C LEU A 72 -4.61 3.20 -7.23
N LEU A 73 -4.69 3.51 -5.94
CA LEU A 73 -3.74 4.34 -5.22
C LEU A 73 -2.72 3.47 -4.48
N LEU A 74 -1.44 3.70 -4.74
CA LEU A 74 -0.33 3.19 -3.94
C LEU A 74 0.05 4.19 -2.86
N VAL A 75 0.02 3.74 -1.61
CA VAL A 75 0.54 4.47 -0.45
C VAL A 75 1.82 3.77 -0.01
N TYR A 76 2.94 4.46 0.05
CA TYR A 76 4.23 3.83 0.36
C TYR A 76 5.19 4.70 1.15
N ARG A 77 6.03 4.07 1.96
CA ARG A 77 7.17 4.71 2.61
C ARG A 77 8.39 4.57 1.72
N ARG A 78 8.91 5.69 1.21
CA ARG A 78 9.99 5.70 0.20
C ARG A 78 11.22 4.91 0.64
N GLY A 79 11.63 5.04 1.90
CA GLY A 79 12.79 4.35 2.47
C GLY A 79 12.57 2.84 2.57
N LEU A 80 11.46 2.43 3.20
CA LEU A 80 11.13 1.00 3.38
C LEU A 80 10.93 0.29 2.05
N LEU A 81 10.19 0.91 1.11
CA LEU A 81 9.97 0.33 -0.20
C LEU A 81 11.29 0.17 -0.97
N ARG A 82 12.16 1.19 -0.96
CA ARG A 82 13.48 1.08 -1.60
C ARG A 82 14.31 -0.04 -0.99
N ALA A 83 14.33 -0.16 0.33
CA ALA A 83 15.08 -1.19 1.04
C ALA A 83 14.58 -2.58 0.65
N SER A 84 13.26 -2.81 0.73
CA SER A 84 12.63 -4.09 0.40
C SER A 84 12.87 -4.51 -1.05
N LEU A 85 12.74 -3.59 -2.02
CA LEU A 85 13.01 -3.90 -3.43
C LEU A 85 14.50 -4.12 -3.74
N SER A 86 15.39 -3.70 -2.85
CA SER A 86 16.84 -3.86 -2.99
C SER A 86 17.35 -5.19 -2.44
N GLU A 87 16.51 -5.93 -1.71
CA GLU A 87 16.84 -7.27 -1.21
C GLU A 87 17.27 -8.17 -2.37
N PRO A 88 18.38 -8.92 -2.27
CA PRO A 88 18.95 -9.63 -3.41
C PRO A 88 17.96 -10.59 -4.11
N GLU A 89 17.11 -11.26 -3.34
CA GLU A 89 16.10 -12.20 -3.85
C GLU A 89 14.96 -11.48 -4.57
N VAL A 90 14.38 -10.45 -3.94
CA VAL A 90 13.33 -9.60 -4.54
C VAL A 90 13.84 -8.96 -5.83
N ARG A 91 15.07 -8.44 -5.80
CA ARG A 91 15.70 -7.80 -6.96
C ARG A 91 15.92 -8.79 -8.11
N ARG A 92 16.32 -10.03 -7.80
CA ARG A 92 16.45 -11.09 -8.81
C ARG A 92 15.09 -11.46 -9.41
N ALA A 93 14.05 -11.58 -8.58
CA ALA A 93 12.69 -11.88 -9.04
C ALA A 93 12.16 -10.77 -9.97
N LEU A 94 12.26 -9.50 -9.57
CA LEU A 94 11.85 -8.37 -10.39
C LEU A 94 12.66 -8.23 -11.69
N TYR A 95 13.95 -8.57 -11.66
CA TYR A 95 14.76 -8.60 -12.88
C TYR A 95 14.26 -9.64 -13.89
N ARG A 96 13.83 -10.83 -13.44
CA ARG A 96 13.22 -11.85 -14.31
C ARG A 96 11.92 -11.36 -14.93
N GLU A 97 11.17 -10.53 -14.21
CA GLU A 97 9.95 -9.86 -14.69
C GLU A 97 10.23 -8.65 -15.60
N GLY A 98 11.49 -8.36 -15.92
CA GLY A 98 11.88 -7.26 -16.82
C GLY A 98 11.99 -5.88 -16.17
N TYR A 99 11.91 -5.79 -14.83
CA TYR A 99 12.00 -4.50 -14.14
C TYR A 99 13.41 -3.91 -14.25
N PRO A 100 13.52 -2.57 -14.35
CA PRO A 100 14.81 -1.86 -14.38
C PRO A 100 15.43 -1.76 -12.98
N VAL A 101 15.79 -2.88 -12.37
CA VAL A 101 16.18 -2.97 -10.95
C VAL A 101 17.45 -2.21 -10.55
N ARG A 102 18.29 -1.83 -11.52
CA ARG A 102 19.47 -0.97 -11.30
C ARG A 102 19.14 0.53 -11.33
N GLN A 103 17.92 0.89 -11.72
CA GLN A 103 17.45 2.27 -11.79
C GLN A 103 16.71 2.68 -10.51
N SER A 104 16.31 3.95 -10.45
CA SER A 104 15.62 4.51 -9.30
C SER A 104 14.26 3.83 -9.03
N LEU A 105 13.80 3.92 -7.77
CA LEU A 105 12.47 3.46 -7.38
C LEU A 105 11.36 4.02 -8.28
N SER A 106 11.46 5.29 -8.68
CA SER A 106 10.49 5.91 -9.60
C SER A 106 10.46 5.25 -10.98
N ARG A 107 11.59 4.76 -11.49
CA ARG A 107 11.64 4.02 -12.76
C ARG A 107 11.02 2.63 -12.63
N GLN A 108 11.22 1.97 -11.49
CA GLN A 108 10.59 0.68 -11.20
C GLN A 108 9.06 0.83 -11.02
N LEU A 109 8.60 1.89 -10.34
CA LEU A 109 7.18 2.21 -10.23
C LEU A 109 6.55 2.59 -11.58
N ALA A 110 7.26 3.35 -12.42
CA ALA A 110 6.80 3.64 -13.78
C ALA A 110 6.61 2.36 -14.61
N TYR A 111 7.55 1.41 -14.50
CA TYR A 111 7.42 0.10 -15.14
C TYR A 111 6.20 -0.68 -14.61
N LEU A 112 5.97 -0.68 -13.30
CA LEU A 112 4.78 -1.29 -12.69
C LEU A 112 3.48 -0.69 -13.25
N LYS A 113 3.41 0.63 -13.45
CA LYS A 113 2.25 1.29 -14.08
C LYS A 113 2.03 0.81 -15.50
N THR A 114 3.09 0.73 -16.30
CA THR A 114 3.03 0.21 -17.67
C THR A 114 2.54 -1.24 -17.68
N ARG A 115 3.01 -2.10 -16.76
CA ARG A 115 2.54 -3.49 -16.61
C ARG A 115 1.05 -3.55 -16.28
N LEU A 116 0.57 -2.72 -15.34
CA LEU A 116 -0.84 -2.64 -14.96
C LEU A 116 -1.77 -2.21 -16.11
N GLN A 117 -1.26 -1.52 -17.12
CA GLN A 117 -2.04 -1.06 -18.28
C GLN A 117 -2.01 -2.04 -19.46
N ASN A 118 -0.91 -2.79 -19.62
CA ASN A 118 -0.62 -3.50 -20.87
C ASN A 118 -0.65 -5.04 -20.76
N VAL A 119 -0.65 -5.59 -19.54
CA VAL A 119 -0.67 -7.05 -19.34
C VAL A 119 -2.12 -7.52 -19.26
N GLU A 120 -2.43 -8.64 -19.93
CA GLU A 120 -3.68 -9.35 -19.69
C GLU A 120 -3.68 -9.92 -18.26
N GLY A 121 -4.53 -9.36 -17.41
CA GLY A 121 -4.60 -9.69 -15.99
C GLY A 121 -3.87 -8.69 -15.08
N PHE A 122 -3.74 -9.04 -13.80
CA PHE A 122 -3.13 -8.17 -12.81
C PHE A 122 -1.70 -8.66 -12.49
N PRO A 123 -0.66 -7.82 -12.61
CA PRO A 123 0.73 -8.22 -12.35
C PRO A 123 0.89 -8.66 -10.89
N HIS A 124 1.04 -9.96 -10.65
CA HIS A 124 1.09 -10.53 -9.30
C HIS A 124 2.41 -10.21 -8.57
N GLU A 125 3.48 -9.90 -9.31
CA GLU A 125 4.76 -9.47 -8.74
C GLU A 125 4.65 -8.15 -7.96
N ILE A 126 3.55 -7.40 -8.12
CA ILE A 126 3.23 -6.25 -7.26
C ILE A 126 3.20 -6.61 -5.77
N GLY A 127 2.99 -7.88 -5.42
CA GLY A 127 3.13 -8.37 -4.05
C GLY A 127 4.49 -8.04 -3.44
N LEU A 128 5.57 -8.03 -4.24
CA LEU A 128 6.91 -7.64 -3.79
C LEU A 128 6.97 -6.14 -3.46
N PHE A 129 6.29 -5.28 -4.22
CA PHE A 129 6.16 -3.86 -3.90
C PHE A 129 5.35 -3.63 -2.62
N LEU A 130 4.43 -4.53 -2.29
CA LEU A 130 3.66 -4.52 -1.06
C LEU A 130 4.44 -5.11 0.13
N GLY A 131 5.64 -5.64 -0.08
CA GLY A 131 6.44 -6.30 0.96
C GLY A 131 5.93 -7.68 1.34
N TYR A 132 5.26 -8.39 0.42
CA TYR A 132 4.92 -9.80 0.63
C TYR A 132 6.18 -10.66 0.46
N PRO A 133 6.31 -11.75 1.25
CA PRO A 133 7.42 -12.67 1.09
C PRO A 133 7.51 -13.21 -0.35
N LEU A 134 8.73 -13.34 -0.88
CA LEU A 134 8.93 -13.85 -2.25
C LEU A 134 8.29 -15.23 -2.44
N ALA A 135 8.41 -16.12 -1.45
CA ALA A 135 7.79 -17.45 -1.48
C ALA A 135 6.25 -17.40 -1.65
N ASP A 136 5.60 -16.38 -1.11
CA ASP A 136 4.14 -16.21 -1.23
C ASP A 136 3.74 -15.63 -2.58
N VAL A 137 4.56 -14.73 -3.15
CA VAL A 137 4.35 -14.19 -4.50
C VAL A 137 4.56 -15.29 -5.55
N ASP A 138 5.70 -15.98 -5.48
CA ASP A 138 6.03 -17.09 -6.37
C ASP A 138 4.98 -18.21 -6.22
N GLY A 139 4.58 -18.54 -4.99
CA GLY A 139 3.55 -19.52 -4.69
C GLY A 139 2.19 -19.15 -5.28
N PHE A 140 1.79 -17.87 -5.18
CA PHE A 140 0.55 -17.38 -5.78
C PHE A 140 0.56 -17.54 -7.30
N GLN A 141 1.67 -17.15 -7.96
CA GLN A 141 1.81 -17.26 -9.40
C GLN A 141 1.80 -18.72 -9.86
N ALA A 142 2.57 -19.58 -9.20
CA ALA A 142 2.68 -21.00 -9.53
C ALA A 142 1.35 -21.75 -9.37
N ASN A 143 0.60 -21.44 -8.30
CA ASN A 143 -0.66 -22.12 -7.99
C ASN A 143 -1.90 -21.37 -8.51
N ARG A 144 -1.72 -20.28 -9.28
CA ARG A 144 -2.80 -19.42 -9.78
C ARG A 144 -3.76 -18.96 -8.68
N GLY A 145 -3.21 -18.70 -7.49
CA GLY A 145 -3.96 -18.31 -6.30
C GLY A 145 -4.67 -19.45 -5.56
N GLU A 146 -4.54 -20.70 -5.97
CA GLU A 146 -5.14 -21.85 -5.26
C GLU A 146 -4.14 -22.51 -4.30
N HIS A 147 -4.59 -23.49 -3.51
CA HIS A 147 -3.73 -24.33 -2.63
C HIS A 147 -2.85 -23.56 -1.61
N TYR A 148 -3.32 -22.41 -1.13
CA TYR A 148 -2.65 -21.65 -0.08
C TYR A 148 -2.84 -22.28 1.30
N LYS A 149 -1.87 -22.07 2.20
CA LYS A 149 -1.91 -22.52 3.60
C LYS A 149 -2.80 -21.62 4.46
N LEU A 150 -2.75 -20.32 4.19
CA LEU A 150 -3.50 -19.29 4.90
C LEU A 150 -3.91 -18.16 3.95
N CYS A 151 -5.07 -17.57 4.18
CA CYS A 151 -5.52 -16.37 3.47
C CYS A 151 -5.90 -15.28 4.47
N GLY A 152 -5.35 -14.09 4.26
CA GLY A 152 -5.67 -12.90 5.03
C GLY A 152 -5.32 -11.64 4.25
N TYR A 153 -4.25 -10.94 4.63
CA TYR A 153 -3.76 -9.79 3.86
C TYR A 153 -3.19 -10.16 2.48
N TRP A 154 -2.69 -11.40 2.36
CA TRP A 154 -2.35 -12.07 1.11
C TRP A 154 -2.59 -13.58 1.27
N LYS A 155 -2.41 -14.34 0.19
CA LYS A 155 -2.44 -15.82 0.23
C LYS A 155 -1.04 -16.34 0.51
N VAL A 156 -0.90 -17.14 1.55
CA VAL A 156 0.38 -17.62 2.10
C VAL A 156 0.69 -19.02 1.57
N TYR A 157 1.90 -19.18 1.05
CA TYR A 157 2.47 -20.43 0.53
C TYR A 157 3.74 -20.83 1.27
N GLY A 158 4.46 -19.85 1.84
CA GLY A 158 5.67 -20.02 2.66
C GLY A 158 5.36 -20.31 4.12
N ASP A 159 5.91 -19.48 5.01
CA ASP A 159 5.81 -19.63 6.46
C ASP A 159 4.48 -19.06 7.00
N GLU A 160 3.58 -19.95 7.37
CA GLU A 160 2.27 -19.59 7.93
C GLU A 160 2.37 -18.88 9.28
N GLN A 161 3.29 -19.30 10.16
CA GLN A 161 3.40 -18.74 11.51
C GLN A 161 3.89 -17.28 11.44
N SER A 162 4.92 -17.04 10.63
CA SER A 162 5.42 -15.68 10.37
C SER A 162 4.35 -14.80 9.74
N ALA A 163 3.58 -15.33 8.77
CA ALA A 163 2.48 -14.60 8.15
C ALA A 163 1.37 -14.25 9.16
N ARG A 164 0.95 -15.17 10.03
CA ARG A 164 -0.04 -14.90 11.09
C ARG A 164 0.45 -13.80 12.04
N ALA A 165 1.71 -13.88 12.47
CA ALA A 165 2.31 -12.85 13.31
C ALA A 165 2.32 -11.47 12.62
N CYS A 166 2.61 -11.44 11.31
CA CYS A 166 2.57 -10.23 10.50
C CYS A 166 1.15 -9.65 10.40
N PHE A 167 0.15 -10.49 10.11
CA PHE A 167 -1.26 -10.09 10.01
C PHE A 167 -1.75 -9.48 11.33
N MET A 168 -1.45 -10.10 12.47
CA MET A 168 -1.81 -9.55 13.78
C MET A 168 -1.19 -8.18 14.06
N ARG A 169 0.02 -7.91 13.55
CA ARG A 169 0.64 -6.57 13.67
C ARG A 169 -0.09 -5.57 12.78
N PHE A 170 -0.53 -5.99 11.60
CA PHE A 170 -1.28 -5.14 10.68
C PHE A 170 -2.68 -4.80 11.21
N ASP A 171 -3.34 -5.77 11.83
CA ASP A 171 -4.64 -5.56 12.48
C ASP A 171 -4.50 -4.56 13.63
N ARG A 172 -3.49 -4.70 14.49
CA ARG A 172 -3.19 -3.72 15.55
C ARG A 172 -2.97 -2.30 15.00
N CYS A 173 -2.26 -2.15 13.89
CA CYS A 173 -2.12 -0.86 13.24
C CYS A 173 -3.47 -0.28 12.78
N ARG A 174 -4.30 -1.11 12.15
CA ARG A 174 -5.63 -0.72 11.68
C ARG A 174 -6.52 -0.31 12.84
N GLU A 175 -6.60 -1.13 13.89
CA GLU A 175 -7.40 -0.86 15.09
C GLU A 175 -6.99 0.45 15.77
N ALA A 176 -5.69 0.66 15.96
CA ALA A 176 -5.18 1.87 16.59
C ALA A 176 -5.55 3.13 15.80
N LEU A 177 -5.29 3.13 14.48
CA LEU A 177 -5.51 4.31 13.64
C LEU A 177 -7.00 4.56 13.37
N CYS A 178 -7.79 3.52 13.08
CA CYS A 178 -9.24 3.65 12.94
C CYS A 178 -9.90 4.10 14.25
N GLY A 179 -9.47 3.55 15.39
CA GLY A 179 -9.98 3.97 16.70
C GLY A 179 -9.64 5.43 17.03
N ALA A 180 -8.46 5.92 16.65
CA ALA A 180 -8.11 7.34 16.77
C ALA A 180 -9.04 8.24 15.96
N LEU A 181 -9.28 7.88 14.69
CA LEU A 181 -10.20 8.63 13.82
C LEU A 181 -11.62 8.66 14.38
N SER A 182 -12.11 7.56 14.95
CA SER A 182 -13.43 7.51 15.60
C SER A 182 -13.54 8.43 16.83
N ARG A 183 -12.40 8.81 17.44
CA ARG A 183 -12.34 9.78 18.55
C ARG A 183 -12.09 11.22 18.07
N GLY A 184 -12.07 11.45 16.76
CA GLY A 184 -11.82 12.77 16.16
C GLY A 184 -10.34 13.15 16.03
N GLU A 185 -9.42 12.21 16.23
CA GLU A 185 -7.99 12.43 16.01
C GLU A 185 -7.60 12.07 14.56
N GLY A 186 -7.21 13.09 13.77
CA GLY A 186 -6.82 12.91 12.37
C GLY A 186 -5.52 12.13 12.18
N ILE A 187 -5.28 11.61 10.97
CA ILE A 187 -4.14 10.73 10.67
C ILE A 187 -2.80 11.41 10.99
N LEU A 188 -2.64 12.68 10.60
CA LEU A 188 -1.38 13.40 10.79
C LEU A 188 -1.07 13.56 12.27
N GLN A 189 -2.06 13.98 13.05
CA GLN A 189 -1.94 14.14 14.49
C GLN A 189 -1.55 12.81 15.15
N PHE A 190 -2.21 11.71 14.76
CA PHE A 190 -1.89 10.39 15.31
C PHE A 190 -0.44 9.97 14.98
N ILE A 191 -0.02 10.08 13.71
CA ILE A 191 1.32 9.65 13.30
C ILE A 191 2.40 10.49 14.01
N GLU A 192 2.21 11.81 14.12
CA GLU A 192 3.19 12.69 14.76
C GLU A 192 3.37 12.38 16.25
N LYS A 193 2.29 12.09 16.98
CA LYS A 193 2.38 11.68 18.40
C LYS A 193 3.15 10.38 18.60
N HIS A 194 2.99 9.43 17.68
CA HIS A 194 3.59 8.09 17.80
C HIS A 194 4.94 7.97 17.08
N ARG A 195 5.44 9.08 16.48
CA ARG A 195 6.71 9.12 15.76
C ARG A 195 7.94 9.03 16.69
N TYR A 196 7.77 9.34 17.98
CA TYR A 196 8.82 9.33 19.00
C TYR A 196 8.69 8.20 20.03
N ALA A 197 7.72 7.31 19.85
CA ALA A 197 7.45 6.20 20.77
C ALA A 197 8.12 4.88 20.33
N ALA A 198 9.00 4.91 19.33
CA ALA A 198 9.66 3.76 18.73
C ALA A 198 11.18 3.87 18.81
#